data_AF-A0AAD7ZLB8-F1
#
_entry.id   AF-A0AAD7ZLB8-F1
#
_cell.length_a   1.000
_cell.length_b   1.000
_cell.length_c   1.000
_cell.angle_alpha   90.00
_cell.angle_beta   90.00
_cell.angle_gamma   90.00
#
_symmetry.space_group_name_H-M   'P 1'
#
loop_
_entity.id
_entity.type
_entity.pdbx_description
1 polymer ?
#
loop_
_entity_poly.entity_id
_entity_poly.type
_entity_poly.pdbx_seq_one_letter_code
_entity_poly.pdbx_strand_id
1 'polypeptide(L)'
;ESSIQSVGDIQDIENILDSVVQFRNEVRINAINSPQAEKDLEISDNLKKQRPSKDVTLLKACDSLRDNLLLTGVKIKDHGKMSTWTYSKRDNKRNR
;
A
#
# COMPACT_ATOMS: atom_id res chain seq x y z
N GLU A 1 -36.81 -7.74 3.88
CA GLU A 1 -35.64 -8.30 4.61
C GLU A 1 -34.34 -8.13 3.81
N SER A 2 -33.97 -6.90 3.41
CA SER A 2 -32.79 -6.66 2.55
C SER A 2 -31.68 -5.83 3.19
N SER A 3 -31.90 -5.29 4.40
CA SER A 3 -30.91 -4.43 5.07
C SER A 3 -29.78 -5.18 5.76
N ILE A 4 -30.00 -6.43 6.21
CA ILE A 4 -29.00 -7.20 6.98
C ILE A 4 -27.88 -7.72 6.07
N GLN A 5 -28.20 -8.13 4.84
CA GLN A 5 -27.21 -8.57 3.84
C GLN A 5 -26.18 -7.46 3.54
N SER A 6 -26.67 -6.22 3.39
CA SER A 6 -25.83 -5.07 3.01
C SER A 6 -24.79 -4.67 4.07
N VAL A 7 -25.03 -4.99 5.35
CA VAL A 7 -24.09 -4.68 6.43
C VAL A 7 -22.95 -5.70 6.46
N GLY A 8 -23.24 -6.97 6.19
CA GLY A 8 -22.22 -8.02 6.02
C GLY A 8 -21.30 -7.72 4.84
N ASP A 9 -21.86 -7.33 3.70
CA ASP A 9 -21.09 -6.98 2.50
C ASP A 9 -20.14 -5.80 2.72
N ILE A 10 -20.55 -4.80 3.53
CA ILE A 10 -19.69 -3.67 3.88
C ILE A 10 -18.56 -4.14 4.78
N GLN A 11 -18.86 -4.88 5.85
CA GLN A 11 -17.84 -5.38 6.78
C GLN A 11 -16.79 -6.26 6.07
N ASP A 12 -17.22 -7.08 5.12
CA ASP A 12 -16.32 -7.92 4.32
C ASP A 12 -15.38 -7.06 3.46
N ILE A 13 -15.88 -5.97 2.86
CA ILE A 13 -15.04 -5.02 2.14
C ILE A 13 -14.04 -4.34 3.06
N GLU A 14 -14.45 -3.93 4.27
CA GLU A 14 -13.53 -3.33 5.24
C GLU A 14 -12.40 -4.31 5.62
N ASN A 15 -12.75 -5.57 5.90
CA ASN A 15 -11.78 -6.62 6.24
C ASN A 15 -10.81 -6.93 5.08
N ILE A 16 -11.31 -6.91 3.84
CA ILE A 16 -10.48 -7.06 2.64
C ILE A 16 -9.52 -5.88 2.51
N LEU A 17 -10.01 -4.66 2.71
CA LEU A 17 -9.19 -3.45 2.62
C LEU A 17 -8.11 -3.41 3.70
N ASP A 18 -8.43 -3.81 4.93
CA ASP A 18 -7.45 -3.99 6.00
C ASP A 18 -6.34 -4.98 5.58
N SER A 19 -6.72 -6.15 5.08
CA SER A 19 -5.77 -7.17 4.63
C SER A 19 -4.87 -6.66 3.49
N VAL A 20 -5.43 -5.96 2.51
CA VAL A 20 -4.69 -5.38 1.38
C VAL A 20 -3.70 -4.31 1.84
N VAL A 21 -4.12 -3.44 2.77
CA VAL A 21 -3.27 -2.37 3.31
C VAL A 21 -2.16 -2.95 4.17
N GLN A 22 -2.46 -3.97 4.98
CA GLN A 22 -1.44 -4.68 5.75
C GLN A 22 -0.39 -5.33 4.85
N PHE A 23 -0.81 -6.08 3.83
CA PHE A 23 0.10 -6.68 2.85
C PHE A 23 0.99 -5.62 2.17
N ARG A 24 0.39 -4.49 1.74
CA ARG A 24 1.15 -3.37 1.17
C ARG A 24 2.20 -2.83 2.14
N ASN A 25 1.88 -2.72 3.44
CA ASN A 25 2.83 -2.24 4.45
C ASN A 25 4.03 -3.18 4.58
N GLU A 26 3.78 -4.49 4.64
CA GLU A 26 4.83 -5.50 4.72
C GLU A 26 5.75 -5.44 3.50
N VAL A 27 5.17 -5.40 2.28
CA VAL A 27 5.95 -5.28 1.03
C VAL A 27 6.78 -3.98 1.03
N ARG A 28 6.19 -2.85 1.44
CA ARG A 28 6.88 -1.56 1.48
C ARG A 28 8.04 -1.56 2.49
N ILE A 29 7.84 -2.13 3.67
CA ILE A 29 8.87 -2.24 4.71
C ILE A 29 10.02 -3.11 4.21
N ASN A 30 9.70 -4.27 3.62
CA ASN A 30 10.70 -5.18 3.05
C ASN A 30 11.46 -4.54 1.88
N ALA A 31 10.79 -3.77 1.02
CA ALA A 31 11.42 -3.04 -0.06
C ALA A 31 12.35 -1.92 0.44
N ILE A 32 12.00 -1.26 1.56
CA ILE A 32 12.85 -0.24 2.19
C ILE A 32 14.07 -0.89 2.87
N ASN A 33 13.88 -2.03 3.52
CA ASN A 33 14.90 -2.76 4.28
C ASN A 33 15.50 -3.93 3.47
N SER A 34 15.54 -3.82 2.13
CA SER A 34 15.84 -4.96 1.26
C SER A 34 17.20 -5.61 1.61
N PRO A 35 17.26 -6.93 1.87
CA PRO A 35 18.51 -7.64 2.14
C PRO A 35 19.49 -7.63 0.96
N GLN A 36 19.01 -7.36 -0.27
CA GLN A 36 19.87 -7.13 -1.44
C GLN A 36 20.82 -5.96 -1.19
N ALA A 37 20.32 -4.92 -0.51
CA ALA A 37 21.12 -3.76 -0.17
C ALA A 37 22.21 -4.07 0.89
N GLU A 38 22.03 -5.11 1.69
CA GLU A 38 23.06 -5.59 2.64
C GLU A 38 24.13 -6.41 1.92
N LYS A 39 23.77 -7.21 0.91
CA LYS A 39 24.74 -7.97 0.08
C LYS A 39 25.58 -7.08 -0.83
N ASP A 40 25.03 -6.00 -1.37
CA ASP A 40 25.77 -5.04 -2.19
C ASP A 40 26.76 -4.18 -1.36
N LEU A 41 26.55 -4.08 -0.05
CA LEU A 41 27.47 -3.42 0.88
C LEU A 41 28.72 -4.27 1.19
N GLU A 42 28.63 -5.60 1.19
CA GLU A 42 29.78 -6.48 1.44
C GLU A 42 30.78 -6.55 0.26
N ILE A 43 30.36 -6.21 -0.97
CA ILE A 43 31.21 -6.27 -2.17
C ILE A 43 31.96 -4.94 -2.42
N SER A 44 31.54 -3.83 -1.79
CA SER A 44 32.04 -2.48 -2.13
C SER A 44 32.79 -1.77 -0.99
N ASP A 45 33.80 -2.44 -0.43
CA ASP A 45 34.59 -1.95 0.71
C ASP A 45 35.50 -0.72 0.40
N ASN A 46 35.25 0.05 -0.67
CA ASN A 46 36.10 1.20 -1.02
C ASN A 46 35.44 2.44 -1.64
N LEU A 47 34.11 2.60 -1.71
CA LEU A 47 33.55 3.91 -2.10
C LEU A 47 32.19 4.21 -1.44
N LYS A 48 32.22 5.18 -0.53
CA LYS A 48 31.10 6.07 -0.14
C LYS A 48 29.76 5.38 0.18
N LYS A 49 29.56 5.01 1.45
CA LYS A 49 28.30 5.14 2.23
C LYS A 49 27.02 5.24 1.38
N GLN A 50 26.75 4.25 0.51
CA GLN A 50 25.53 4.23 -0.27
C GLN A 50 24.45 3.73 0.66
N ARG A 51 23.42 4.56 0.86
CA ARG A 51 22.22 4.15 1.61
C ARG A 51 21.69 2.86 1.00
N PRO A 52 21.13 1.95 1.80
CA PRO A 52 20.61 0.69 1.30
C PRO A 52 19.72 0.95 0.08
N SER A 53 20.04 0.32 -1.04
CA SER A 53 19.31 0.46 -2.30
C SER A 53 17.91 -0.08 -2.09
N LYS A 54 16.98 0.84 -1.80
CA LYS A 54 15.55 0.51 -1.73
C LYS A 54 15.15 -0.21 -3.00
N ASP A 55 14.33 -1.24 -2.89
CA ASP A 55 13.76 -1.88 -4.08
C ASP A 55 12.72 -0.95 -4.69
N VAL A 56 13.17 -0.10 -5.61
CA VAL A 56 12.36 0.91 -6.28
C VAL A 56 11.22 0.27 -7.07
N THR A 57 11.40 -0.96 -7.56
CA THR A 57 10.38 -1.69 -8.32
C THR A 57 9.22 -2.08 -7.42
N LEU A 58 9.51 -2.64 -6.24
CA LEU A 58 8.48 -2.99 -5.26
C LEU A 58 7.76 -1.75 -4.72
N LEU A 59 8.49 -0.65 -4.47
CA LEU A 59 7.88 0.61 -4.05
C LEU A 59 6.94 1.17 -5.12
N LYS A 60 7.33 1.11 -6.40
CA LYS A 60 6.46 1.48 -7.52
C LYS A 60 5.22 0.61 -7.60
N ALA A 61 5.32 -0.70 -7.37
CA ALA A 61 4.16 -1.57 -7.32
C ALA A 61 3.19 -1.19 -6.17
N CYS A 62 3.73 -0.83 -5.00
CA CYS A 62 2.92 -0.31 -3.88
C CYS A 62 2.25 1.03 -4.20
N ASP A 63 2.89 1.90 -5.00
CA ASP A 63 2.30 3.15 -5.46
C ASP A 63 1.19 2.90 -6.50
N SER A 64 1.41 2.01 -7.48
CA SER A 64 0.39 1.61 -8.46
C SER A 64 -0.86 1.02 -7.79
N LEU A 65 -0.69 0.20 -6.74
CA LEU A 65 -1.82 -0.32 -5.97
C LEU A 65 -2.63 0.80 -5.29
N ARG A 66 -1.95 1.79 -4.70
CA ARG A 66 -2.61 2.96 -4.09
C ARG A 66 -3.43 3.73 -5.13
N ASP A 67 -2.85 3.95 -6.31
CA ASP A 67 -3.50 4.72 -7.36
C ASP A 67 -4.70 3.97 -7.94
N ASN A 68 -4.60 2.65 -8.11
CA ASN A 68 -5.72 1.81 -8.55
C ASN A 68 -6.88 1.80 -7.55
N LEU A 69 -6.59 1.73 -6.24
CA LEU A 69 -7.63 1.79 -5.21
C LEU A 69 -8.27 3.18 -5.13
N LEU A 70 -7.53 4.25 -5.43
CA LEU A 70 -8.10 5.59 -5.54
C LEU A 70 -9.15 5.66 -6.66
N LEU A 71 -8.97 4.89 -7.74
CA LEU A 71 -9.94 4.75 -8.82
C LEU A 71 -11.24 4.03 -8.41
N THR A 72 -11.32 3.46 -7.21
CA THR A 72 -12.56 2.87 -6.67
C THR A 72 -13.13 3.67 -5.49
N GLY A 73 -12.49 4.79 -5.12
CA GLY A 73 -12.90 5.62 -3.98
C GLY A 73 -12.21 5.24 -2.66
N VAL A 74 -11.25 4.32 -2.69
CA VAL A 74 -10.43 3.93 -1.53
C VAL A 74 -9.15 4.75 -1.53
N LYS A 75 -8.96 5.60 -0.53
CA LYS A 75 -7.74 6.42 -0.37
C LYS A 75 -6.84 5.78 0.68
N ILE A 76 -5.62 5.44 0.30
CA ILE A 76 -4.57 5.00 1.24
C ILE A 76 -3.68 6.19 1.62
N LYS A 77 -3.42 6.35 2.93
CA LYS A 77 -2.47 7.33 3.47
C LYS A 77 -1.32 6.63 4.19
N ASP A 78 -0.10 7.04 3.89
CA ASP A 78 1.11 6.52 4.54
C ASP A 78 1.42 7.31 5.82
N HIS A 79 1.69 6.61 6.91
CA HIS A 79 2.10 7.10 8.22
C HIS A 79 3.42 6.42 8.63
N GLY A 80 4.51 6.80 7.97
CA GLY A 80 5.83 6.21 8.23
C GLY A 80 5.89 4.73 7.83
N LYS A 81 5.84 3.83 8.82
CA LYS A 81 5.84 2.36 8.62
C LYS A 81 4.44 1.77 8.51
N MET A 82 3.40 2.56 8.77
CA MET A 82 2.00 2.11 8.70
C MET A 82 1.28 2.83 7.57
N SER A 83 0.19 2.25 7.11
CA SER A 83 -0.75 2.92 6.21
C SER A 83 -2.16 2.72 6.71
N THR A 84 -3.00 3.73 6.51
CA THR A 84 -4.44 3.71 6.80
C THR A 84 -5.22 3.86 5.51
N TRP A 85 -6.48 3.42 5.49
CA TRP A 85 -7.38 3.65 4.36
C TRP A 85 -8.66 4.36 4.79
N THR A 86 -9.25 5.07 3.83
CA THR A 86 -10.60 5.64 3.96
C THR A 86 -11.37 5.33 2.68
N TYR A 87 -12.58 4.80 2.81
CA TYR A 87 -13.47 4.58 1.67
C TYR A 87 -14.47 5.74 1.57
N SER A 88 -14.49 6.42 0.43
CA SER A 88 -15.51 7.39 0.10
C SER A 88 -16.33 6.82 -1.05
N LYS A 89 -17.58 6.46 -0.76
CA LYS A 89 -18.54 6.12 -1.81
C LYS A 89 -18.59 7.32 -2.76
N ARG A 90 -18.23 7.11 -4.03
CA ARG A 90 -18.37 8.17 -5.03
C ARG A 90 -19.83 8.55 -5.08
N ASP A 91 -20.17 9.73 -4.59
CA ASP A 91 -21.40 10.38 -4.97
C ASP A 91 -21.31 10.57 -6.47
N ASN A 92 -22.08 9.76 -7.21
CA ASN A 92 -22.19 9.83 -8.66
C ASN A 92 -22.98 11.11 -9.01
N LYS A 93 -22.47 12.28 -8.64
CA LYS A 93 -22.98 13.57 -9.08
C LYS A 93 -22.47 13.75 -10.50
N ARG A 94 -23.14 13.05 -11.43
CA ARG A 94 -23.13 13.39 -12.85
C ARG A 94 -23.62 14.83 -12.92
N ASN A 95 -22.70 15.78 -13.04
CA ASN A 95 -23.07 17.13 -13.39
C ASN A 95 -23.65 17.08 -14.80
N ARG A 96 -24.95 17.34 -14.87
CA ARG A 96 -25.66 17.82 -16.06
C ARG A 96 -25.07 19.14 -16.52
#